data_AF-A0A7V2LKT8-F1
#
_entry.id   AF-A0A7V2LKT8-F1
#
_cell.length_a   1.000
_cell.length_b   1.000
_cell.length_c   1.000
_cell.angle_alpha   90.00
_cell.angle_beta   90.00
_cell.angle_gamma   90.00
#
_symmetry.space_group_name_H-M   'P 1'
#
loop_
_entity.id
_entity.type
_entity.pdbx_description
1 polymer ?
#
loop_
_entity_poly.entity_id
_entity_poly.type
_entity_poly.pdbx_seq_one_letter_code
_entity_poly.pdbx_strand_id
1 'polypeptide(L)'
;MPNTRKALLALLTIFILTVLLAPLWMPLHPNTNAAYNIAEYRVRRWWWDQVGAPQAVGEGSLSGWVQDREGRPVPEALVLVSTATGETFSARTDEDGWYAIPNIPAGRYRPIAAAWDYDLPAHSQGANAGPMLHLGQDPQRF
;
A
#
# COMPACT_ATOMS: atom_id res chain seq x y z
N MET A 1 -37.79 -4.07 -34.96
CA MET A 1 -36.40 -3.68 -34.62
C MET A 1 -35.95 -4.37 -33.31
N PRO A 2 -35.42 -5.61 -33.37
CA PRO A 2 -35.00 -6.38 -32.19
C PRO A 2 -33.50 -6.29 -31.84
N ASN A 3 -32.73 -5.46 -32.54
CA ASN A 3 -31.26 -5.52 -32.55
C ASN A 3 -30.58 -4.65 -31.47
N THR A 4 -31.31 -3.72 -30.87
CA THR A 4 -30.74 -2.75 -29.91
C THR A 4 -30.43 -3.40 -28.56
N ARG A 5 -31.27 -4.30 -28.05
CA ARG A 5 -31.03 -5.02 -26.79
C ARG A 5 -29.84 -5.99 -26.87
N LYS A 6 -29.69 -6.68 -28.00
CA LYS A 6 -28.54 -7.58 -28.25
C LYS A 6 -27.24 -6.78 -28.37
N ALA A 7 -27.28 -5.63 -29.02
CA ALA A 7 -26.14 -4.71 -29.10
C ALA A 7 -25.75 -4.16 -27.72
N LEU A 8 -26.73 -3.80 -26.88
CA LEU A 8 -26.49 -3.28 -25.53
C LEU A 8 -25.85 -4.33 -24.62
N LEU A 9 -26.35 -5.58 -24.66
CA LEU A 9 -25.78 -6.70 -23.92
C LEU A 9 -24.36 -7.03 -24.41
N ALA A 10 -24.12 -6.99 -25.72
CA ALA A 10 -22.79 -7.20 -26.28
C ALA A 10 -21.80 -6.13 -25.81
N LEU A 11 -22.21 -4.85 -25.81
CA LEU A 11 -21.40 -3.73 -25.33
C LEU A 11 -21.09 -3.83 -23.82
N LEU A 12 -22.08 -4.19 -23.01
CA LEU A 12 -21.89 -4.43 -21.57
C LEU A 12 -20.91 -5.58 -21.31
N THR A 13 -21.04 -6.67 -22.07
CA THR A 13 -20.17 -7.85 -21.93
C THR A 13 -18.72 -7.52 -22.32
N ILE A 14 -18.54 -6.77 -23.42
CA ILE A 14 -17.22 -6.29 -23.86
C ILE A 14 -16.61 -5.36 -22.82
N PHE A 15 -17.41 -4.46 -22.22
CA PHE A 15 -16.97 -3.55 -21.16
C PHE A 15 -16.53 -4.31 -19.90
N ILE A 16 -17.28 -5.34 -19.48
CA ILE A 16 -16.92 -6.17 -18.33
C ILE A 16 -15.65 -6.98 -18.61
N LEU A 17 -15.51 -7.56 -19.81
CA LEU A 17 -14.32 -8.31 -20.22
C LEU A 17 -13.08 -7.44 -20.30
N THR A 18 -13.17 -6.21 -20.82
CA THR A 18 -12.03 -5.30 -20.87
C THR A 18 -11.61 -4.85 -19.48
N VAL A 19 -12.56 -4.59 -18.57
CA VAL A 19 -12.27 -4.28 -17.16
C VAL A 19 -11.63 -5.47 -16.44
N LEU A 20 -12.07 -6.71 -16.72
CA LEU A 20 -11.52 -7.94 -16.14
C LEU A 20 -10.14 -8.33 -16.70
N LEU A 21 -9.85 -7.99 -17.96
CA LEU A 21 -8.59 -8.34 -18.63
C LEU A 21 -7.53 -7.22 -18.51
N ALA A 22 -7.90 -5.99 -18.18
CA ALA A 22 -6.98 -4.88 -17.97
C ALA A 22 -5.81 -5.20 -17.00
N PRO A 23 -5.99 -5.95 -15.90
CA PRO A 23 -4.90 -6.30 -14.98
C PRO A 23 -3.82 -7.20 -15.60
N LEU A 24 -4.13 -7.91 -16.70
CA LEU A 24 -3.22 -8.87 -17.33
C LEU A 24 -2.20 -8.23 -18.28
N TRP A 25 -2.45 -7.02 -18.80
CA TRP A 25 -1.59 -6.36 -19.80
C TRP A 25 -0.97 -5.04 -19.32
N MET A 26 -1.43 -4.51 -18.19
CA MET A 26 -0.99 -3.22 -17.64
C MET A 26 0.25 -3.21 -16.73
N PRO A 27 0.88 -4.31 -16.28
CA PRO A 27 2.09 -4.20 -15.44
C PRO A 27 3.36 -3.71 -16.16
N LEU A 28 3.33 -3.37 -17.44
CA LEU A 28 4.55 -3.13 -18.26
C LEU A 28 4.97 -1.65 -18.42
N HIS A 29 4.25 -0.66 -17.87
CA HIS A 29 4.59 0.76 -18.05
C HIS A 29 4.70 1.56 -16.72
N PRO A 30 5.85 2.18 -16.40
CA PRO A 30 6.05 2.92 -15.15
C PRO A 30 5.23 4.22 -15.04
N ASN A 31 4.88 4.87 -16.17
CA ASN A 31 4.08 6.10 -16.18
C ASN A 31 2.57 5.89 -15.99
N THR A 32 2.06 4.65 -16.09
CA THR A 32 0.65 4.34 -15.88
C THR A 32 0.29 4.10 -14.41
N ASN A 33 1.28 3.96 -13.51
CA ASN A 33 1.04 3.59 -12.12
C ASN A 33 0.24 4.65 -11.33
N ALA A 34 0.52 5.94 -11.51
CA ALA A 34 -0.18 7.00 -10.76
C ALA A 34 -1.64 7.18 -11.22
N ALA A 35 -1.87 7.27 -12.53
CA ALA A 35 -3.22 7.39 -13.09
C ALA A 35 -4.07 6.15 -12.77
N TYR A 36 -3.47 4.96 -12.81
CA TYR A 36 -4.11 3.71 -12.40
C TYR A 36 -4.43 3.71 -10.90
N ASN A 37 -3.48 4.06 -10.03
CA ASN A 37 -3.73 4.13 -8.59
C ASN A 37 -4.89 5.10 -8.26
N ILE A 38 -4.98 6.24 -8.95
CA ILE A 38 -6.09 7.20 -8.78
C ILE A 38 -7.41 6.61 -9.29
N ALA A 39 -7.43 5.96 -10.46
CA ALA A 39 -8.64 5.36 -11.02
C ALA A 39 -9.13 4.19 -10.16
N GLU A 40 -8.22 3.30 -9.74
CA GLU A 40 -8.48 2.20 -8.84
C GLU A 40 -9.04 2.72 -7.50
N TYR A 41 -8.41 3.74 -6.92
CA TYR A 41 -8.88 4.37 -5.70
C TYR A 41 -10.30 4.92 -5.84
N ARG A 42 -10.59 5.64 -6.94
CA ARG A 42 -11.91 6.23 -7.18
C ARG A 42 -13.00 5.17 -7.33
N VAL A 43 -12.74 4.11 -8.09
CA VAL A 43 -13.69 3.00 -8.26
C VAL A 43 -13.92 2.27 -6.95
N ARG A 44 -12.84 1.96 -6.22
CA ARG A 44 -12.90 1.27 -4.92
C ARG A 44 -13.64 2.08 -3.86
N ARG A 45 -13.38 3.38 -3.79
CA ARG A 45 -14.05 4.30 -2.86
C ARG A 45 -15.53 4.40 -3.16
N TRP A 46 -15.89 4.60 -4.44
CA TRP A 46 -17.28 4.60 -4.88
C TRP A 46 -18.00 3.28 -4.53
N TRP A 47 -17.33 2.14 -4.70
CA TRP A 47 -17.88 0.84 -4.34
C TRP A 47 -18.16 0.73 -2.83
N TRP A 48 -17.26 1.22 -1.97
CA TRP A 48 -17.49 1.24 -0.53
C TRP A 48 -18.61 2.17 -0.07
N ASP A 49 -18.88 3.24 -0.80
CA ASP A 49 -20.06 4.07 -0.54
C ASP A 49 -21.37 3.28 -0.75
N GLN A 50 -21.33 2.22 -1.58
CA GLN A 50 -22.49 1.35 -1.84
C GLN A 50 -22.57 0.15 -0.89
N VAL A 51 -21.44 -0.52 -0.62
CA VAL A 51 -21.43 -1.82 0.10
C VAL A 51 -20.78 -1.78 1.48
N GLY A 52 -20.23 -0.64 1.88
CA GLY A 52 -19.44 -0.47 3.10
C GLY A 52 -17.95 -0.78 2.88
N ALA A 53 -17.08 -0.03 3.56
CA ALA A 53 -15.64 -0.28 3.57
C ALA A 53 -15.31 -1.53 4.41
N PRO A 54 -14.32 -2.34 4.01
CA PRO A 54 -13.83 -3.44 4.82
C PRO A 54 -13.34 -2.89 6.15
N GLN A 55 -13.82 -3.48 7.23
CA GLN A 55 -13.34 -3.18 8.57
C GLN A 55 -12.06 -3.97 8.80
N ALA A 56 -10.99 -3.27 9.16
CA ALA A 56 -9.80 -3.92 9.69
C ALA A 56 -10.19 -4.60 11.01
N VAL A 57 -9.96 -5.91 11.11
CA VAL A 57 -10.20 -6.66 12.34
C VAL A 57 -8.90 -6.76 13.10
N GLY A 58 -8.80 -5.99 14.18
CA GLY A 58 -7.62 -5.90 15.03
C GLY A 58 -6.60 -4.85 14.59
N GLU A 59 -5.64 -4.63 15.48
CA GLU A 59 -4.51 -3.71 15.29
C GLU A 59 -3.18 -4.47 15.32
N GLY A 60 -2.16 -3.90 14.70
CA GLY A 60 -0.80 -4.40 14.70
C GLY A 60 0.22 -3.27 14.77
N SER A 61 1.47 -3.60 14.51
CA SER A 61 2.55 -2.62 14.36
C SER A 61 3.26 -2.82 13.03
N LEU A 62 3.83 -1.73 12.52
CA LEU A 62 4.72 -1.75 11.38
C LEU A 62 6.08 -1.22 11.81
N SER A 63 7.13 -2.00 11.59
CA SER A 63 8.51 -1.58 11.86
C SER A 63 9.45 -1.97 10.73
N GLY A 64 10.61 -1.34 10.69
CA GLY A 64 11.64 -1.58 9.68
C GLY A 64 12.79 -0.58 9.78
N TRP A 65 13.70 -0.65 8.81
CA TRP A 65 14.82 0.28 8.69
C TRP A 65 14.66 1.18 7.46
N VAL A 66 15.07 2.44 7.58
CA VAL A 66 15.26 3.37 6.45
C VAL A 66 16.76 3.54 6.25
N GLN A 67 17.20 3.25 5.03
CA GLN A 67 18.60 3.36 4.62
C GLN A 67 18.70 4.14 3.31
N ASP A 68 19.84 4.81 3.10
CA ASP A 68 20.17 5.45 1.83
C ASP A 68 20.63 4.44 0.77
N ARG A 69 21.05 4.92 -0.40
CA ARG A 69 21.51 4.07 -1.52
C ARG A 69 22.80 3.33 -1.22
N GLU A 70 23.60 3.85 -0.29
CA GLU A 70 24.86 3.25 0.17
C GLU A 70 24.64 2.29 1.35
N GLY A 71 23.39 2.10 1.79
CA GLY A 71 23.02 1.24 2.91
C GLY A 71 23.25 1.89 4.28
N ARG A 72 23.51 3.20 4.35
CA ARG A 72 23.68 3.91 5.62
C ARG A 72 22.32 4.20 6.24
N PRO A 73 22.17 4.05 7.57
CA PRO A 73 20.92 4.38 8.24
C PRO A 73 20.59 5.86 8.09
N VAL A 74 19.31 6.18 7.92
CA VAL A 74 18.83 7.56 7.82
C VAL A 74 18.07 7.91 9.10
N PRO A 75 18.67 8.67 10.02
CA PRO A 75 18.00 9.11 11.25
C PRO A 75 16.97 10.21 10.98
N GLU A 76 15.99 10.36 11.87
CA GLU A 76 14.95 11.40 11.83
C GLU A 76 14.07 11.39 10.57
N ALA A 77 14.14 10.32 9.76
CA ALA A 77 13.30 10.13 8.59
C ALA A 77 11.85 9.92 9.02
N LEU A 78 10.94 10.70 8.45
CA LEU A 78 9.51 10.53 8.63
C LEU A 78 9.03 9.36 7.78
N VAL A 79 8.56 8.30 8.44
CA VAL A 79 7.88 7.17 7.79
C VAL A 79 6.38 7.34 7.96
N LEU A 80 5.65 7.23 6.86
CA LEU A 80 4.21 7.45 6.79
C LEU A 80 3.53 6.27 6.08
N VAL A 81 2.42 5.82 6.65
CA VAL A 81 1.51 4.86 6.03
C VAL A 81 0.10 5.40 6.04
N SER A 82 -0.68 5.04 5.01
CA SER A 82 -2.10 5.35 4.94
C SER A 82 -2.92 4.06 4.84
N THR A 83 -4.01 3.98 5.59
CA THR A 83 -5.04 2.97 5.38
C THR A 83 -5.73 3.20 4.05
N ALA A 84 -6.47 2.19 3.58
CA ALA A 84 -7.23 2.34 2.34
C ALA A 84 -8.40 3.35 2.46
N THR A 85 -8.82 3.67 3.70
CA THR A 85 -9.83 4.71 3.98
C THR A 85 -9.22 6.12 4.09
N GLY A 86 -7.89 6.24 4.07
CA GLY A 86 -7.17 7.53 4.10
C GLY A 86 -6.74 7.99 5.49
N GLU A 87 -6.94 7.18 6.52
CA GLU A 87 -6.34 7.42 7.83
C GLU A 87 -4.82 7.23 7.75
N THR A 88 -4.06 8.09 8.42
CA THR A 88 -2.60 8.14 8.27
C THR A 88 -1.92 7.91 9.62
N PHE A 89 -0.85 7.12 9.60
CA PHE A 89 -0.01 6.83 10.75
C PHE A 89 1.46 7.09 10.41
N SER A 90 2.25 7.54 11.38
CA SER A 90 3.64 7.89 11.14
C SER A 90 4.55 7.67 12.34
N ALA A 91 5.83 7.46 12.08
CA ALA A 91 6.90 7.49 13.06
C ALA A 91 8.16 8.13 12.46
N ARG A 92 9.08 8.57 13.33
CA ARG A 92 10.43 8.95 12.92
C ARG A 92 11.39 7.81 13.18
N THR A 93 12.41 7.70 12.34
CA THR A 93 13.51 6.76 12.56
C THR A 93 14.44 7.25 13.66
N ASP A 94 14.99 6.32 14.42
CA ASP A 94 16.06 6.56 15.38
C ASP A 94 17.45 6.70 14.72
N GLU A 95 18.51 6.82 15.53
CA GLU A 95 19.90 6.95 15.07
C GLU A 95 20.37 5.78 14.19
N ASP A 96 19.80 4.59 14.39
CA ASP A 96 20.10 3.37 13.63
C ASP A 96 19.18 3.24 12.38
N GLY A 97 18.37 4.26 12.10
CA GLY A 97 17.42 4.27 10.98
C GLY A 97 16.21 3.37 11.21
N TRP A 98 16.00 2.84 12.43
CA TRP A 98 14.89 1.96 12.76
C TRP A 98 13.64 2.78 13.12
N TYR A 99 12.46 2.32 12.68
CA TYR A 99 11.19 2.91 13.03
C TYR A 99 10.20 1.85 13.52
N ALA A 100 9.23 2.28 14.32
CA ALA A 100 8.05 1.48 14.68
C ALA A 100 6.80 2.37 14.76
N ILE A 101 5.76 1.99 14.02
CA ILE A 101 4.43 2.61 14.02
C ILE A 101 3.48 1.62 14.73
N PRO A 102 3.11 1.87 15.99
CA PRO A 102 2.18 1.01 16.73
C PRO A 102 0.72 1.31 16.38
N ASN A 103 -0.18 0.40 16.79
CA ASN A 103 -1.64 0.56 16.78
C ASN A 103 -2.21 0.93 15.41
N ILE A 104 -1.67 0.32 14.36
CA ILE A 104 -2.20 0.47 13.01
C ILE A 104 -3.26 -0.61 12.76
N PRO A 105 -4.40 -0.29 12.13
CA PRO A 105 -5.38 -1.30 11.77
C PRO A 105 -4.77 -2.40 10.91
N ALA A 106 -5.18 -3.66 11.09
CA ALA A 106 -4.67 -4.76 10.28
C ALA A 106 -4.93 -4.51 8.78
N GLY A 107 -3.89 -4.62 7.95
CA GLY A 107 -3.98 -4.28 6.54
C GLY A 107 -2.67 -4.39 5.78
N ARG A 108 -2.75 -4.14 4.47
CA ARG A 108 -1.58 -4.01 3.59
C ARG A 108 -1.21 -2.56 3.46
N TYR A 109 0.06 -2.24 3.72
CA TYR A 109 0.57 -0.88 3.67
C TYR A 109 1.71 -0.75 2.67
N ARG A 110 1.82 0.45 2.09
CA ARG A 110 2.99 0.89 1.31
C ARG A 110 3.59 2.08 2.07
N PRO A 111 4.61 1.85 2.92
CA PRO A 111 5.23 2.93 3.66
C PRO A 111 5.99 3.86 2.73
N ILE A 112 5.87 5.16 2.96
CA ILE A 112 6.66 6.19 2.31
C ILE A 112 7.56 6.77 3.37
N ALA A 113 8.85 6.88 3.08
CA ALA A 113 9.81 7.56 3.94
C ALA A 113 10.23 8.88 3.29
N ALA A 114 10.41 9.92 4.10
CA ALA A 114 10.93 11.23 3.71
C ALA A 114 11.93 11.71 4.77
N ALA A 115 13.10 12.16 4.36
CA ALA A 115 14.10 12.78 5.24
C ALA A 115 14.58 14.09 4.61
N TRP A 116 14.85 15.10 5.45
CA TRP A 116 15.38 16.38 4.98
C TRP A 116 16.79 16.17 4.43
N ASP A 117 17.11 16.72 3.26
CA ASP A 117 18.40 16.53 2.56
C ASP A 117 18.74 15.10 2.08
N TYR A 118 17.77 14.17 2.06
CA TYR A 118 17.97 12.81 1.52
C TYR A 118 17.04 12.49 0.34
N ASP A 119 17.63 12.10 -0.79
CA ASP A 119 16.91 11.49 -1.93
C ASP A 119 16.59 10.02 -1.62
N LEU A 120 15.49 9.78 -0.90
CA LEU A 120 15.09 8.41 -0.54
C LEU A 120 14.58 7.63 -1.77
N PRO A 121 15.00 6.36 -1.98
CA PRO A 121 14.49 5.54 -3.07
C PRO A 121 13.02 5.20 -2.85
N ALA A 122 12.19 5.40 -3.88
CA ALA A 122 10.74 5.14 -3.88
C ALA A 122 10.34 3.64 -3.87
N HIS A 123 11.20 2.74 -3.39
CA HIS A 123 10.94 1.30 -3.36
C HIS A 123 10.40 0.86 -2.02
N SER A 124 9.15 1.25 -1.73
CA SER A 124 8.38 0.70 -0.63
C SER A 124 8.02 -0.76 -0.94
N GLN A 125 8.84 -1.72 -0.50
CA GLN A 125 8.42 -3.12 -0.53
C GLN A 125 7.21 -3.26 0.41
N GLY A 126 6.11 -3.83 -0.10
CA GLY A 126 4.84 -3.90 0.63
C GLY A 126 5.02 -4.62 1.96
N ALA A 127 4.78 -3.90 3.05
CA ALA A 127 4.86 -4.47 4.38
C ALA A 127 3.45 -4.85 4.86
N ASN A 128 3.30 -6.09 5.33
CA ASN A 128 2.05 -6.54 5.93
C ASN A 128 2.14 -6.25 7.43
N ALA A 129 1.16 -5.54 7.99
CA ALA A 129 1.01 -5.43 9.43
C ALA A 129 0.52 -6.80 9.95
N GLY A 130 1.42 -7.57 10.55
CA GLY A 130 1.12 -8.89 11.14
C GLY A 130 1.03 -8.82 12.67
N PRO A 131 0.39 -9.81 13.32
CA PRO A 131 0.38 -9.90 14.78
C PRO A 131 1.80 -10.13 15.31
N MET A 132 2.12 -9.44 16.41
CA MET A 132 3.43 -9.43 17.07
C MET A 132 3.83 -10.83 17.53
N LEU A 133 4.84 -11.43 16.87
CA LEU A 133 5.58 -12.58 17.38
C LEU A 133 6.86 -12.06 18.04
N HIS A 134 6.92 -12.16 19.37
CA HIS A 134 8.14 -11.94 20.13
C HIS A 134 9.11 -13.10 19.81
N LEU A 135 10.09 -12.86 18.95
CA LEU A 135 11.17 -13.81 18.69
C LEU A 135 12.47 -13.28 19.32
N GLY A 136 12.81 -13.90 20.45
CA GLY A 136 14.16 -14.18 20.91
C GLY A 136 15.15 -13.03 20.97
N GLN A 137 15.30 -12.43 22.16
CA GLN A 137 16.64 -12.10 22.63
C GLN A 137 17.35 -13.42 22.90
N ASP A 138 18.31 -13.81 22.06
CA ASP A 138 19.37 -14.72 22.50
C ASP A 138 20.72 -14.30 21.89
N PRO A 139 21.44 -13.37 22.55
CA PRO A 139 22.85 -13.14 22.30
C PRO A 139 23.66 -14.04 23.25
N GLN A 140 24.25 -15.10 22.69
CA GLN A 140 25.48 -15.75 23.18
C GLN A 140 25.47 -16.26 24.64
N ARG A 141 25.27 -17.57 24.83
CA ARG A 141 25.91 -18.30 25.94
C ARG A 141 26.47 -19.65 25.48
N PHE A 142 27.74 -19.86 25.86
CA PHE A 142 28.43 -21.14 25.89
C PHE A 142 27.70 -22.18 26.74
#